data_AF-A0A0Q7IEQ7-F1
#
_entry.id   AF-A0A0Q7IEQ7-F1
#
_cell.length_a   1.000
_cell.length_b   1.000
_cell.length_c   1.000
_cell.angle_alpha   90.00
_cell.angle_beta   90.00
_cell.angle_gamma   90.00
#
_symmetry.space_group_name_H-M   'P 1'
#
loop_
_entity.id
_entity.type
_entity.pdbx_description
1 polymer ?
#
loop_
_entity_poly.entity_id
_entity_poly.type
_entity_poly.pdbx_seq_one_letter_code
_entity_poly.pdbx_strand_id
1 'polypeptide(L)'
;MADIWRESADGAVMVLGIRFRTRAQQRDQQGDRARMQSVRDAVMAARSSAEREREGLRLRIAEWYDRAVAIMDTSGEYGARSPEDESEISAASKEAASAELRVREIARSIAVFDGILIQLDEAEHASGQQADATASPGPDGEA
;
A
#
# COMPACT_ATOMS: atom_id res chain seq x y z
N MET A 1 -28.53 57.74 -4.11
CA MET A 1 -28.09 56.43 -4.63
C MET A 1 -27.91 55.53 -3.43
N ALA A 2 -28.94 54.76 -3.09
CA ALA A 2 -29.01 54.02 -1.83
C ALA A 2 -28.23 52.70 -1.94
N ASP A 3 -27.38 52.46 -0.94
CA ASP A 3 -26.73 51.19 -0.64
C ASP A 3 -27.76 50.06 -0.51
N ILE A 4 -27.61 49.02 -1.31
CA ILE A 4 -28.36 47.77 -1.21
C ILE A 4 -27.38 46.68 -0.78
N TRP A 5 -26.91 46.78 0.46
CA TRP A 5 -26.21 45.68 1.14
C TRP A 5 -27.05 45.31 2.35
N ARG A 6 -27.94 44.33 2.17
CA ARG A 6 -28.68 43.74 3.28
C ARG A 6 -27.98 42.43 3.66
N GLU A 7 -27.08 42.53 4.63
CA GLU A 7 -26.48 41.38 5.30
C GLU A 7 -27.60 40.63 6.01
N SER A 8 -27.85 39.38 5.60
CA SER A 8 -28.73 38.47 6.33
C SER A 8 -27.93 37.86 7.47
N ALA A 9 -28.56 37.69 8.64
CA ALA A 9 -27.96 37.16 9.88
C ALA A 9 -27.32 35.75 9.78
N ASP A 10 -27.30 35.15 8.59
CA ASP A 10 -26.76 33.83 8.25
C ASP A 10 -25.52 33.89 7.32
N GLY A 11 -24.94 35.08 7.06
CA GLY A 11 -23.70 35.21 6.28
C GLY A 11 -23.82 34.88 4.78
N ALA A 12 -25.05 34.79 4.25
CA ALA A 12 -25.28 34.47 2.85
C ALA A 12 -25.27 35.73 1.96
N VAL A 13 -24.29 35.84 1.06
CA VAL A 13 -24.24 36.85 -0.01
C VAL A 13 -25.12 36.40 -1.18
N MET A 14 -26.16 37.15 -1.52
CA MET A 14 -27.03 36.88 -2.67
C MET A 14 -26.60 37.69 -3.91
N VAL A 15 -26.14 37.01 -4.94
CA VAL A 15 -25.98 37.56 -6.30
C VAL A 15 -26.93 36.80 -7.23
N LEU A 16 -27.91 37.50 -7.79
CA LEU A 16 -28.83 37.07 -8.86
C LEU A 16 -29.25 35.58 -8.85
N GLY A 17 -30.17 35.20 -7.95
CA GLY A 17 -31.02 34.00 -8.11
C GLY A 17 -30.38 32.62 -8.00
N ILE A 18 -29.05 32.50 -7.94
CA ILE A 18 -28.37 31.22 -7.71
C ILE A 18 -27.89 31.18 -6.27
N ARG A 19 -28.58 30.38 -5.44
CA ARG A 19 -28.16 30.12 -4.06
C ARG A 19 -26.89 29.26 -4.10
N PHE A 20 -25.72 29.91 -4.07
CA PHE A 20 -24.44 29.24 -3.90
C PHE A 20 -24.41 28.61 -2.51
N ARG A 21 -24.81 27.34 -2.41
CA ARG A 21 -24.50 26.53 -1.24
C ARG A 21 -23.04 26.11 -1.38
N THR A 22 -22.17 26.74 -0.60
CA THR A 22 -20.85 26.20 -0.28
C THR A 22 -21.01 24.71 0.04
N ARG A 23 -20.23 23.86 -0.65
CA ARG A 23 -20.30 22.40 -0.42
C ARG A 23 -20.13 22.15 1.08
N ALA A 24 -21.00 21.32 1.65
CA ALA A 24 -20.98 21.02 3.08
C ALA A 24 -19.64 20.33 3.40
N GLN A 25 -18.75 21.05 4.10
CA GLN A 25 -17.39 20.64 4.47
C GLN A 25 -17.33 19.21 5.04
N GLN A 26 -18.36 18.80 5.76
CA GLN A 26 -18.49 17.47 6.35
C GLN A 26 -18.63 16.33 5.32
N ARG A 27 -19.24 16.57 4.15
CA ARG A 27 -19.31 15.58 3.06
C ARG A 27 -17.96 15.43 2.37
N ASP A 28 -17.22 16.52 2.21
CA ASP A 28 -15.89 16.48 1.61
C ASP A 28 -14.94 15.68 2.53
N GLN A 29 -14.95 15.94 3.84
CA GLN A 29 -14.21 15.17 4.84
C GLN A 29 -14.60 13.68 4.89
N GLN A 30 -15.87 13.34 4.67
CA GLN A 30 -16.31 11.95 4.58
C GLN A 30 -15.79 11.27 3.31
N GLY A 31 -15.81 11.98 2.18
CA GLY A 31 -15.26 11.51 0.92
C GLY A 31 -13.74 11.30 0.96
N ASP A 32 -13.01 12.20 1.62
CA ASP A 32 -11.56 12.07 1.82
C ASP A 32 -11.21 10.83 2.64
N ARG A 33 -11.90 10.61 3.77
CA ARG A 33 -11.72 9.39 4.58
C ARG A 33 -11.99 8.11 3.79
N ALA A 34 -13.06 8.09 3.01
CA ALA A 34 -13.38 6.92 2.17
C ALA A 34 -12.32 6.64 1.10
N ARG A 35 -11.76 7.70 0.47
CA ARG A 35 -10.66 7.58 -0.48
C ARG A 35 -9.40 7.05 0.18
N MET A 36 -9.02 7.59 1.34
CA MET A 36 -7.84 7.14 2.09
C MET A 36 -7.96 5.68 2.50
N GLN A 37 -9.13 5.26 2.99
CA GLN A 37 -9.40 3.86 3.31
C GLN A 37 -9.26 2.95 2.08
N SER A 38 -9.79 3.37 0.92
CA SER A 38 -9.68 2.58 -0.31
C SER A 38 -8.22 2.40 -0.76
N VAL A 39 -7.38 3.44 -0.61
CA VAL A 39 -5.95 3.35 -0.89
C VAL A 39 -5.27 2.39 0.09
N ARG A 40 -5.55 2.51 1.38
CA ARG A 40 -5.03 1.61 2.43
C ARG A 40 -5.36 0.15 2.12
N ASP A 41 -6.62 -0.14 1.82
CA ASP A 41 -7.08 -1.51 1.52
C ASP A 41 -6.37 -2.08 0.27
N ALA A 42 -6.19 -1.26 -0.76
CA ALA A 42 -5.47 -1.66 -1.98
C ALA A 42 -4.00 -1.99 -1.70
N VAL A 43 -3.33 -1.17 -0.87
CA VAL A 43 -1.93 -1.40 -0.48
C VAL A 43 -1.80 -2.66 0.37
N MET A 44 -2.71 -2.89 1.32
CA MET A 44 -2.73 -4.12 2.13
C MET A 44 -2.96 -5.37 1.27
N ALA A 45 -3.86 -5.30 0.29
CA ALA A 45 -4.11 -6.40 -0.64
C ALA A 45 -2.86 -6.71 -1.50
N ALA A 46 -2.20 -5.68 -2.03
CA ALA A 46 -0.96 -5.81 -2.80
C ALA A 46 0.16 -6.44 -1.94
N ARG A 47 0.32 -5.98 -0.70
CA ARG A 47 1.27 -6.52 0.27
C ARG A 47 1.04 -8.00 0.55
N SER A 48 -0.20 -8.39 0.87
CA SER A 48 -0.55 -9.79 1.12
C SER A 48 -0.32 -10.67 -0.11
N SER A 49 -0.63 -10.17 -1.31
CA SER A 49 -0.34 -10.88 -2.55
C SER A 49 1.16 -11.11 -2.76
N ALA A 50 1.97 -10.08 -2.52
CA ALA A 50 3.43 -10.15 -2.61
C ALA A 50 4.01 -11.16 -1.61
N GLU A 51 3.50 -11.20 -0.37
CA GLU A 51 3.93 -12.19 0.63
C GLU A 51 3.63 -13.63 0.20
N ARG A 52 2.43 -13.87 -0.35
CA ARG A 52 2.07 -15.20 -0.88
C ARG A 52 2.95 -15.61 -2.06
N GLU A 53 3.22 -14.70 -2.99
CA GLU A 53 4.11 -14.97 -4.12
C GLU A 53 5.52 -15.32 -3.63
N ARG A 54 6.05 -14.54 -2.68
CA ARG A 54 7.37 -14.78 -2.07
C ARG A 54 7.43 -16.16 -1.42
N GLU A 55 6.41 -16.54 -0.67
CA GLU A 55 6.37 -17.84 0.01
C GLU A 55 6.27 -18.99 -1.00
N GLY A 56 5.40 -18.86 -1.99
CA GLY A 56 5.30 -19.84 -3.08
C GLY A 56 6.58 -19.97 -3.92
N LEU A 57 7.39 -18.92 -4.03
CA LEU A 57 8.71 -18.99 -4.65
C LEU A 57 9.72 -19.72 -3.77
N ARG A 58 9.70 -19.50 -2.45
CA ARG A 58 10.60 -20.19 -1.51
C ARG A 58 10.39 -21.69 -1.51
N LEU A 59 9.13 -22.14 -1.55
CA LEU A 59 8.80 -23.55 -1.67
C LEU A 59 9.35 -24.14 -2.98
N ARG A 60 9.14 -23.46 -4.12
CA ARG A 60 9.68 -23.91 -5.42
C ARG A 60 11.21 -23.92 -5.48
N ILE A 61 11.87 -22.96 -4.83
CA ILE A 61 13.33 -22.96 -4.71
C ILE A 61 13.80 -24.24 -4.00
N ALA A 62 13.16 -24.60 -2.88
CA ALA A 62 13.48 -25.83 -2.17
C ALA A 62 13.25 -27.06 -3.07
N GLU A 63 12.12 -27.13 -3.77
CA GLU A 63 11.81 -28.23 -4.69
C GLU A 63 12.85 -28.40 -5.81
N TRP A 64 13.35 -27.30 -6.41
CA TRP A 64 14.38 -27.39 -7.44
C TRP A 64 15.72 -27.84 -6.87
N TYR A 65 16.10 -27.39 -5.67
CA TYR A 65 17.31 -27.88 -5.03
C TYR A 65 17.19 -29.35 -4.63
N ASP A 66 16.05 -29.77 -4.08
CA ASP A 66 15.78 -31.17 -3.73
C ASP A 66 15.84 -32.05 -4.98
N ARG A 67 15.30 -31.59 -6.12
CA ARG A 67 15.41 -32.28 -7.40
C ARG A 67 16.87 -32.40 -7.85
N ALA A 68 17.64 -31.32 -7.77
CA ALA A 68 19.05 -31.35 -8.17
C ALA A 68 19.85 -32.33 -7.28
N VAL A 69 19.62 -32.32 -5.96
CA VAL A 69 20.25 -33.24 -5.01
C VAL A 69 19.86 -34.69 -5.31
N ALA A 70 18.58 -34.97 -5.55
CA ALA A 70 18.12 -36.31 -5.88
C ALA A 70 18.81 -36.88 -7.14
N ILE A 71 18.98 -36.05 -8.18
CA ILE A 71 19.72 -36.46 -9.39
C ILE A 71 21.19 -36.66 -9.04
N MET A 72 21.80 -35.78 -8.24
CA MET A 72 23.20 -35.91 -7.81
C MET A 72 23.46 -37.19 -7.01
N ASP A 73 22.51 -37.62 -6.19
CA ASP A 73 22.62 -38.84 -5.36
C ASP A 73 22.54 -40.13 -6.18
N THR A 74 21.78 -40.10 -7.27
CA THR A 74 21.63 -41.27 -8.17
C THR A 74 22.58 -41.26 -9.36
N SER A 75 23.15 -40.10 -9.68
CA SER A 75 24.14 -39.96 -10.73
C SER A 75 25.53 -40.30 -10.18
N GLY A 76 26.42 -40.77 -11.05
CA GLY A 76 27.79 -41.09 -10.67
C GLY A 76 28.58 -39.88 -10.14
N GLU A 77 29.87 -40.10 -9.86
CA GLU A 77 30.75 -39.00 -9.46
C GLU A 77 30.75 -37.87 -10.49
N TYR A 78 30.98 -36.65 -10.02
CA TYR A 78 31.10 -35.47 -10.87
C TYR A 78 32.13 -35.71 -12.00
N GLY A 79 31.72 -35.46 -13.25
CA GLY A 79 32.53 -35.75 -14.44
C GLY A 79 32.33 -37.15 -15.04
N ALA A 80 31.71 -38.08 -14.30
CA ALA A 80 31.24 -39.38 -14.82
C ALA A 80 29.72 -39.42 -15.01
N ARG A 81 29.01 -38.36 -14.62
CA ARG A 81 27.56 -38.20 -14.81
C ARG A 81 27.20 -38.14 -16.29
N SER A 82 25.99 -38.59 -16.61
CA SER A 82 25.47 -38.46 -17.97
C SER A 82 25.29 -36.98 -18.34
N PRO A 83 25.44 -36.61 -19.62
CA PRO A 83 25.12 -35.26 -20.09
C PRO A 83 23.68 -34.84 -19.77
N GLU A 84 22.75 -35.80 -19.75
CA GLU A 84 21.36 -35.59 -19.38
C GLU A 84 21.21 -35.17 -17.91
N ASP A 85 21.87 -35.88 -16.97
CA ASP A 85 21.82 -35.56 -15.55
C ASP A 85 22.41 -34.17 -15.27
N GLU A 86 23.56 -33.85 -15.87
CA GLU A 86 24.20 -32.53 -15.73
C GLU A 86 23.31 -31.41 -16.30
N SER A 87 22.63 -31.66 -17.41
CA SER A 87 21.66 -30.72 -17.99
C SER A 87 20.48 -30.48 -17.03
N GLU A 88 19.91 -31.52 -16.43
CA GLU A 88 18.80 -31.39 -15.48
C GLU A 88 19.21 -30.68 -14.20
N ILE A 89 20.37 -31.02 -13.63
CA ILE A 89 20.95 -30.35 -12.46
C ILE A 89 21.15 -28.85 -12.74
N SER A 90 21.73 -28.52 -13.88
CA SER A 90 21.99 -27.14 -14.30
C SER A 90 20.70 -26.36 -14.50
N ALA A 91 19.69 -26.98 -15.12
CA ALA A 91 18.38 -26.37 -15.30
C ALA A 91 17.71 -26.05 -13.95
N ALA A 92 17.67 -27.02 -13.03
CA ALA A 92 17.11 -26.83 -11.70
C ALA A 92 17.83 -25.71 -10.93
N SER A 93 19.17 -25.70 -10.97
CA SER A 93 19.98 -24.67 -10.32
C SER A 93 19.74 -23.27 -10.88
N LYS A 94 19.55 -23.16 -12.20
CA LYS A 94 19.25 -21.89 -12.86
C LYS A 94 17.87 -21.36 -12.49
N GLU A 95 16.86 -22.21 -12.44
CA GLU A 95 15.51 -21.83 -12.01
C GLU A 95 15.51 -21.34 -10.55
N ALA A 96 16.22 -22.05 -9.66
CA ALA A 96 16.38 -21.64 -8.27
C ALA A 96 17.03 -20.24 -8.15
N ALA A 97 18.15 -20.02 -8.83
CA ALA A 97 18.83 -18.72 -8.82
C ALA A 97 17.94 -17.58 -9.36
N SER A 98 17.14 -17.86 -10.40
CA SER A 98 16.17 -16.89 -10.94
C SER A 98 15.09 -16.53 -9.92
N ALA A 99 14.51 -17.52 -9.25
CA ALA A 99 13.51 -17.26 -8.23
C ALA A 99 14.07 -16.56 -6.99
N GLU A 100 15.32 -16.81 -6.60
CA GLU A 100 15.98 -16.08 -5.51
C GLU A 100 16.11 -14.58 -5.82
N LEU A 101 16.43 -14.23 -7.07
CA LEU A 101 16.41 -12.84 -7.53
C LEU A 101 15.02 -12.24 -7.39
N ARG A 102 14.00 -12.97 -7.83
CA ARG A 102 12.60 -12.53 -7.72
C ARG A 102 12.14 -12.38 -6.26
N VAL A 103 12.52 -13.30 -5.37
CA VAL A 103 12.24 -13.21 -3.92
C VAL A 103 12.82 -11.92 -3.33
N ARG A 104 14.05 -11.54 -3.70
CA ARG A 104 14.67 -10.28 -3.28
C ARG A 104 13.94 -9.07 -3.83
N GLU A 105 13.51 -9.11 -5.07
CA GLU A 105 12.71 -8.04 -5.67
C GLU A 105 11.38 -7.85 -4.93
N ILE A 106 10.65 -8.94 -4.70
CA ILE A 106 9.38 -8.91 -3.96
C ILE A 106 9.57 -8.40 -2.54
N ALA A 107 10.67 -8.78 -1.87
CA ALA A 107 11.00 -8.26 -0.54
C ALA A 107 11.15 -6.72 -0.54
N ARG A 108 11.74 -6.13 -1.59
CA ARG A 108 11.79 -4.68 -1.74
C ARG A 108 10.40 -4.08 -1.95
N SER A 109 9.55 -4.70 -2.75
CA SER A 109 8.16 -4.25 -2.94
C SER A 109 7.36 -4.28 -1.64
N ILE A 110 7.51 -5.34 -0.83
CA ILE A 110 6.88 -5.43 0.50
C ILE A 110 7.32 -4.27 1.39
N ALA A 111 8.62 -3.97 1.44
CA ALA A 111 9.15 -2.84 2.22
C ALA A 111 8.58 -1.48 1.74
N VAL A 112 8.37 -1.31 0.44
CA VAL A 112 7.70 -0.13 -0.11
C VAL A 112 6.25 -0.05 0.36
N PHE A 113 5.50 -1.17 0.32
CA PHE A 113 4.12 -1.20 0.80
C PHE A 113 4.02 -0.90 2.30
N ASP A 114 4.93 -1.46 3.11
CA ASP A 114 5.04 -1.15 4.54
C ASP A 114 5.27 0.35 4.78
N GLY A 115 6.20 0.96 4.02
CA GLY A 115 6.46 2.39 4.10
C GLY A 115 5.25 3.25 3.72
N ILE A 116 4.48 2.85 2.71
CA ILE A 116 3.24 3.54 2.34
C ILE A 116 2.20 3.44 3.46
N LEU A 117 2.03 2.26 4.07
CA LEU A 117 1.07 2.08 5.16
C LEU A 117 1.40 2.96 6.37
N ILE A 118 2.70 3.06 6.73
CA ILE A 118 3.16 3.95 7.80
C ILE A 118 2.81 5.42 7.46
N GLN A 119 3.07 5.87 6.23
CA GLN A 119 2.74 7.25 5.82
C GLN A 119 1.22 7.51 5.85
N LEU A 120 0.39 6.51 5.51
CA LEU A 120 -1.06 6.63 5.61
C LEU A 120 -1.53 6.74 7.06
N ASP A 121 -0.94 5.96 7.98
CA ASP A 121 -1.20 6.05 9.42
C ASP A 121 -0.84 7.44 9.98
N GLU A 122 0.34 7.96 9.62
CA GLU A 122 0.80 9.29 10.03
C GLU A 122 -0.13 10.39 9.50
N ALA A 123 -0.58 10.29 8.24
CA ALA A 123 -1.49 11.26 7.64
C ALA A 123 -2.88 11.26 8.31
N GLU A 124 -3.40 10.09 8.70
CA GLU A 124 -4.66 9.98 9.44
C GLU A 124 -4.53 10.61 10.84
N HIS A 125 -3.43 10.38 11.55
CA HIS A 125 -3.17 10.97 12.86
C HIS A 125 -3.03 12.50 12.80
N ALA A 126 -2.29 13.03 11.83
CA ALA A 126 -2.15 14.47 11.63
C ALA A 126 -3.51 15.15 11.33
N SER A 127 -4.36 14.50 10.53
CA SER A 127 -5.71 14.99 10.22
C SER A 127 -6.63 14.99 11.44
N GLY A 128 -6.51 13.98 12.31
CA GLY A 128 -7.26 13.89 13.57
C GLY A 128 -6.88 15.00 14.56
N GLN A 129 -5.59 15.32 14.70
CA GLN A 129 -5.12 16.40 15.59
C GLN A 129 -5.56 17.79 15.12
N GLN A 130 -5.62 18.03 13.81
CA GLN A 130 -6.15 19.29 13.27
C GLN A 130 -7.64 19.46 13.55
N ALA A 131 -8.44 18.39 13.47
CA ALA A 131 -9.86 18.45 13.78
C ALA A 131 -10.12 18.79 15.26
N ASP A 132 -9.35 18.19 16.18
CA ASP A 132 -9.50 18.40 17.64
C ASP A 132 -9.07 19.82 18.05
N ALA A 133 -7.99 20.35 17.45
CA ALA A 133 -7.54 21.72 17.69
C ALA A 133 -8.57 22.78 17.25
N THR A 134 -9.37 22.50 16.22
CA THR A 134 -10.45 23.40 15.77
C THR A 134 -11.74 23.28 16.58
N ALA A 135 -11.88 22.25 17.42
CA ALA A 135 -13.08 21.98 18.21
C ALA A 135 -13.05 22.57 19.63
N SER A 136 -11.93 23.18 20.05
CA SER A 136 -11.80 23.85 21.35
C SER A 136 -11.98 25.37 21.21
N PRO A 137 -13.20 25.92 21.42
CA PRO A 137 -13.37 27.36 21.59
C PRO A 137 -12.76 27.74 22.94
N GLY A 138 -11.99 28.84 22.94
CA GLY A 138 -11.32 29.36 24.14
C GLY A 138 -12.28 29.57 25.31
N PRO A 139 -11.75 29.64 26.55
CA PRO A 139 -12.59 29.94 27.69
C PRO A 139 -13.14 31.36 27.53
N ASP A 140 -14.43 31.46 27.25
CA ASP A 140 -15.22 32.65 27.54
C ASP A 140 -15.25 32.80 29.07
N GLY A 141 -14.16 33.36 29.59
CA GLY A 141 -14.04 33.84 30.96
C GLY A 141 -14.24 35.35 30.97
N GLU A 142 -15.48 35.79 30.73
CA GLU A 142 -15.94 37.09 31.21
C GLU A 142 -16.22 36.97 32.71
N ALA A 143 -15.52 37.79 33.51
CA ALA A 143 -16.04 38.45 34.71
C ALA A 143 -15.22 39.72 34.97
#